data_AF-A0A849ABE8-F1
#
_entry.id   AF-A0A849ABE8-F1
#
_cell.length_a   1.000
_cell.length_b   1.000
_cell.length_c   1.000
_cell.angle_alpha   90.00
_cell.angle_beta   90.00
_cell.angle_gamma   90.00
#
_symmetry.space_group_name_H-M   'P 1'
#
loop_
_entity.id
_entity.type
_entity.pdbx_description
1 polymer ?
#
loop_
_entity_poly.entity_id
_entity_poly.type
_entity_poly.pdbx_seq_one_letter_code
_entity_poly.pdbx_strand_id
1 'polypeptide(L)'
;MGAGSGAATSQAPPEVSVGPQSPESAQPMPLDKTATTAVQTALRTENAAIWAYALVAASDKDDIAVTGSMVAAHRVRRDATAGLLVAAKQEAPPPAPAYRVPKVSNQAQARELAIQIESDCAAAWRNVVGSTDNADLRRLAAQVLLETANRLVRWRQLAKADPVTVAFPGER
;
A
#
# COMPACT_ATOMS: atom_id res chain seq x y z
N MET A 1 -54.88 22.22 47.24
CA MET A 1 -53.59 21.52 47.45
C MET A 1 -53.78 20.08 47.06
N GLY A 2 -53.32 19.69 45.88
CA GLY A 2 -53.44 18.33 45.35
C GLY A 2 -52.20 18.04 44.52
N ALA A 3 -51.41 17.08 44.98
CA ALA A 3 -50.17 16.64 44.36
C ALA A 3 -50.46 15.84 43.10
N GLY A 4 -49.93 16.28 41.95
CA GLY A 4 -49.92 15.54 40.69
C GLY A 4 -48.50 15.15 40.36
N SER A 5 -48.13 13.90 40.65
CA SER A 5 -46.84 13.30 40.34
C SER A 5 -46.86 12.86 38.86
N GLY A 6 -46.16 13.61 38.00
CA GLY A 6 -45.99 13.27 36.59
C GLY A 6 -44.68 12.51 36.38
N ALA A 7 -44.77 11.19 36.21
CA ALA A 7 -43.64 10.36 35.84
C ALA A 7 -43.25 10.61 34.36
N ALA A 8 -42.06 11.15 34.15
CA ALA A 8 -41.47 11.30 32.83
C ALA A 8 -40.96 9.93 32.34
N THR A 9 -41.59 9.36 31.32
CA THR A 9 -41.04 8.23 30.57
C THR A 9 -39.95 8.72 29.64
N SER A 10 -38.69 8.56 30.04
CA SER A 10 -37.53 8.67 29.14
C SER A 10 -37.53 7.50 28.16
N GLN A 11 -37.69 7.80 26.88
CA GLN A 11 -37.56 6.83 25.79
C GLN A 11 -36.08 6.78 25.35
N ALA A 12 -35.48 5.58 25.40
CA ALA A 12 -34.12 5.34 24.89
C ALA A 12 -34.08 5.38 23.36
N PRO A 13 -32.97 5.82 22.73
CA PRO A 13 -32.82 5.79 21.27
C PRO A 13 -32.75 4.35 20.75
N PRO A 14 -33.09 4.09 19.47
CA PRO A 14 -33.07 2.74 18.92
C PRO A 14 -31.64 2.22 18.82
N GLU A 15 -31.40 1.02 19.35
CA GLU A 15 -30.19 0.24 19.13
C GLU A 15 -30.09 -0.12 17.64
N VAL A 16 -29.09 0.43 16.96
CA VAL A 16 -28.71 -0.05 15.63
C VAL A 16 -27.97 -1.36 15.83
N SER A 17 -28.69 -2.47 15.67
CA SER A 17 -28.10 -3.81 15.65
C SER A 17 -27.27 -3.97 14.37
N VAL A 18 -25.98 -3.68 14.45
CA VAL A 18 -25.01 -4.09 13.44
C VAL A 18 -24.61 -5.54 13.78
N GLY A 19 -25.41 -6.49 13.29
CA GLY A 19 -25.03 -7.90 13.33
C GLY A 19 -23.69 -8.13 12.64
N PRO A 20 -22.93 -9.18 13.00
CA PRO A 20 -21.66 -9.47 12.35
C PRO A 20 -21.92 -9.76 10.88
N GLN A 21 -21.48 -8.85 10.00
CA GLN A 21 -21.45 -9.12 8.57
C GLN A 21 -20.51 -10.29 8.36
N SER A 22 -21.07 -11.43 7.96
CA SER A 22 -20.27 -12.55 7.43
C SER A 22 -19.40 -12.01 6.29
N PRO A 23 -18.14 -12.43 6.15
CA PRO A 23 -17.31 -11.98 5.04
C PRO A 23 -18.01 -12.40 3.75
N GLU A 24 -18.51 -11.41 3.00
CA GLU A 24 -18.91 -11.56 1.60
C GLU A 24 -17.80 -12.38 0.94
N SER A 25 -18.16 -13.56 0.45
CA SER A 25 -17.25 -14.46 -0.23
C SER A 25 -16.76 -13.74 -1.49
N ALA A 26 -15.64 -13.03 -1.35
CA ALA A 26 -14.96 -12.38 -2.46
C ALA A 26 -14.66 -13.46 -3.48
N GLN A 27 -15.50 -13.55 -4.52
CA GLN A 27 -15.26 -14.48 -5.59
C GLN A 27 -13.88 -14.18 -6.16
N PRO A 28 -13.03 -15.21 -6.39
CA PRO A 28 -11.68 -14.99 -6.85
C PRO A 28 -11.72 -14.20 -8.17
N MET A 29 -11.13 -13.00 -8.15
CA MET A 29 -11.07 -12.13 -9.33
C MET A 29 -10.28 -12.84 -10.44
N PRO A 30 -10.89 -13.17 -11.59
CA PRO A 30 -10.16 -13.75 -12.69
C PRO A 30 -9.14 -12.73 -13.21
N LEU A 31 -7.89 -13.18 -13.39
CA LEU A 31 -6.84 -12.38 -14.00
C LEU A 31 -6.54 -12.94 -15.38
N ASP A 32 -6.58 -12.08 -16.41
CA ASP A 32 -5.99 -12.44 -17.70
C ASP A 32 -4.46 -12.45 -17.62
N LYS A 33 -3.80 -12.87 -18.71
CA LYS A 33 -2.34 -13.00 -18.76
C LYS A 33 -1.61 -11.67 -18.54
N THR A 34 -2.16 -10.57 -19.06
CA THR A 34 -1.55 -9.24 -18.97
C THR A 34 -1.65 -8.72 -17.54
N ALA A 35 -2.84 -8.78 -16.94
CA ALA A 35 -3.08 -8.43 -15.55
C ALA A 35 -2.24 -9.29 -14.60
N THR A 36 -2.16 -10.60 -14.84
CA THR A 36 -1.32 -11.53 -14.06
C THR A 36 0.15 -11.10 -14.08
N THR A 37 0.70 -10.80 -15.27
CA THR A 37 2.09 -10.39 -15.41
C THR A 37 2.37 -9.06 -14.67
N ALA A 38 1.43 -8.12 -14.73
CA ALA A 38 1.54 -6.85 -14.04
C ALA A 38 1.50 -7.03 -12.51
N VAL A 39 0.55 -7.82 -11.98
CA VAL A 39 0.43 -8.11 -10.54
C VAL A 39 1.65 -8.88 -10.02
N GLN A 40 2.16 -9.85 -10.76
CA GLN A 40 3.41 -10.54 -10.41
C GLN A 40 4.61 -9.60 -10.40
N THR A 41 4.65 -8.61 -11.31
CA THR A 41 5.68 -7.57 -11.30
C THR A 41 5.56 -6.70 -10.05
N ALA A 42 4.35 -6.26 -9.69
CA ALA A 42 4.12 -5.56 -8.44
C ALA A 42 4.57 -6.37 -7.22
N LEU A 43 4.24 -7.66 -7.14
CA LEU A 43 4.69 -8.52 -6.04
C LEU A 43 6.23 -8.62 -5.96
N ARG A 44 6.94 -8.74 -7.09
CA ARG A 44 8.41 -8.71 -7.10
C ARG A 44 8.95 -7.37 -6.60
N THR A 45 8.33 -6.26 -6.98
CA THR A 45 8.71 -4.92 -6.52
C THR A 45 8.47 -4.75 -5.02
N GLU A 46 7.37 -5.24 -4.48
CA GLU A 46 7.11 -5.22 -3.03
C GLU A 46 8.14 -6.03 -2.24
N ASN A 47 8.55 -7.19 -2.77
CA ASN A 47 9.62 -7.98 -2.16
C ASN A 47 10.98 -7.24 -2.19
N ALA A 48 11.30 -6.59 -3.31
CA ALA A 48 12.50 -5.76 -3.44
C ALA A 48 12.48 -4.57 -2.46
N ALA A 49 11.33 -3.91 -2.31
CA ALA A 49 11.12 -2.79 -1.39
C ALA A 49 11.42 -3.20 0.06
N ILE A 50 10.82 -4.30 0.53
CA ILE A 50 11.04 -4.81 1.90
C ILE A 50 12.51 -5.11 2.14
N TRP A 51 13.19 -5.73 1.17
CA TRP A 51 14.61 -6.03 1.28
C TRP A 51 15.47 -4.76 1.32
N ALA A 52 15.22 -3.81 0.42
CA ALA A 52 16.00 -2.57 0.30
C ALA A 52 15.79 -1.63 1.49
N TYR A 53 14.59 -1.60 2.09
CA TYR A 53 14.33 -0.83 3.30
C TYR A 53 15.17 -1.26 4.52
N ALA A 54 15.72 -2.48 4.53
CA ALA A 54 16.68 -2.88 5.56
C ALA A 54 17.95 -1.99 5.53
N LEU A 55 18.39 -1.57 4.34
CA LEU A 55 19.52 -0.63 4.20
C LEU A 55 19.13 0.78 4.65
N VAL A 56 17.90 1.21 4.35
CA VAL A 56 17.38 2.49 4.81
C VAL A 56 17.37 2.53 6.35
N ALA A 57 16.80 1.51 6.99
CA ALA A 57 16.80 1.40 8.46
C ALA A 57 18.21 1.28 9.06
N ALA A 58 19.16 0.71 8.32
CA ALA A 58 20.55 0.61 8.75
C ALA A 58 21.26 1.97 8.71
N SER A 59 20.91 2.86 7.77
CA SER A 59 21.65 4.09 7.48
C SER A 59 20.94 5.41 7.86
N ASP A 60 19.62 5.40 8.07
CA ASP A 60 18.85 6.53 8.62
C ASP A 60 18.34 6.18 10.02
N LYS A 61 18.98 6.76 11.05
CA LYS A 61 18.64 6.50 12.47
C LYS A 61 17.65 7.50 13.05
N ASP A 62 17.46 8.65 12.40
CA ASP A 62 16.59 9.70 12.90
C ASP A 62 15.11 9.38 12.64
N ASP A 63 14.84 8.63 11.56
CA ASP A 63 13.49 8.30 11.10
C ASP A 63 13.16 6.79 11.20
N ILE A 64 13.68 6.10 12.22
CA ILE A 64 13.47 4.64 12.40
C ILE A 64 11.98 4.29 12.50
N ALA A 65 11.19 5.06 13.24
CA ALA A 65 9.75 4.82 13.39
C ALA A 65 9.01 4.97 12.05
N VAL A 66 9.39 5.98 11.25
CA VAL A 66 8.84 6.17 9.90
C VAL A 66 9.20 4.97 9.03
N THR A 67 10.48 4.60 8.99
CA THR A 67 10.97 3.46 8.23
C THR A 67 10.26 2.16 8.62
N GLY A 68 10.08 1.91 9.92
CA GLY A 68 9.35 0.75 10.43
C GLY A 68 7.90 0.71 9.94
N SER A 69 7.21 1.85 9.93
CA SER A 69 5.84 1.94 9.39
C SER A 69 5.76 1.64 7.88
N MET A 70 6.76 2.09 7.11
CA MET A 70 6.82 1.79 5.66
C MET A 70 7.05 0.31 5.41
N VAL A 71 8.00 -0.30 6.12
CA VAL A 71 8.26 -1.76 6.03
C VAL A 71 7.02 -2.57 6.37
N ALA A 72 6.28 -2.19 7.42
CA ALA A 72 5.03 -2.85 7.78
C ALA A 72 3.98 -2.73 6.65
N ALA A 73 3.82 -1.54 6.07
CA ALA A 73 2.89 -1.32 4.95
C ALA A 73 3.25 -2.19 3.74
N HIS A 74 4.53 -2.28 3.36
CA HIS A 74 4.97 -3.13 2.26
C HIS A 74 4.75 -4.62 2.53
N ARG A 75 4.94 -5.09 3.78
CA ARG A 75 4.64 -6.49 4.13
C ARG A 75 3.17 -6.83 3.97
N VAL A 76 2.29 -5.97 4.48
CA VAL A 76 0.83 -6.11 4.28
C VAL A 76 0.49 -6.13 2.80
N ARG A 77 1.09 -5.22 2.00
CA ARG A 77 0.86 -5.16 0.56
C ARG A 77 1.35 -6.41 -0.17
N ARG A 78 2.56 -6.89 0.14
CA ARG A 78 3.11 -8.13 -0.41
C ARG A 78 2.18 -9.31 -0.14
N ASP A 79 1.75 -9.47 1.11
CA ASP A 79 0.94 -10.62 1.52
C ASP A 79 -0.45 -10.58 0.86
N ALA A 80 -1.08 -9.40 0.79
CA ALA A 80 -2.33 -9.21 0.06
C ALA A 80 -2.19 -9.48 -1.44
N THR A 81 -1.07 -9.06 -2.05
CA THR A 81 -0.82 -9.26 -3.50
C THR A 81 -0.56 -10.73 -3.83
N ALA A 82 0.20 -11.44 -2.98
CA ALA A 82 0.38 -12.88 -3.10
C ALA A 82 -0.95 -13.63 -2.93
N GLY A 83 -1.76 -13.25 -1.94
CA GLY A 83 -3.10 -13.79 -1.72
C GLY A 83 -4.02 -13.59 -2.92
N LEU A 84 -3.97 -12.42 -3.56
CA LEU A 84 -4.73 -12.11 -4.77
C LEU A 84 -4.35 -13.04 -5.94
N LEU A 85 -3.05 -13.27 -6.17
CA LEU A 85 -2.59 -14.19 -7.22
C LEU A 85 -3.04 -15.63 -6.93
N VAL A 86 -2.87 -16.10 -5.69
CA VAL A 86 -3.29 -17.45 -5.27
C VAL A 86 -4.80 -17.63 -5.42
N ALA A 87 -5.61 -16.66 -5.00
CA ALA A 87 -7.05 -16.68 -5.16
C ALA A 87 -7.45 -16.77 -6.64
N ALA A 88 -6.77 -16.02 -7.51
CA ALA A 88 -6.94 -16.07 -8.97
C ALA A 88 -6.35 -17.34 -9.64
N LYS A 89 -5.87 -18.32 -8.85
CA LYS A 89 -5.20 -19.55 -9.30
C LYS A 89 -3.96 -19.27 -10.17
N GLN A 90 -3.28 -18.16 -9.91
CA GLN A 90 -2.02 -17.78 -10.55
C GLN A 90 -0.84 -18.03 -9.61
N GLU A 91 0.35 -18.15 -10.20
CA GLU A 91 1.58 -18.29 -9.43
C GLU A 91 1.95 -16.96 -8.74
N ALA A 92 2.21 -17.01 -7.43
CA ALA A 92 2.80 -15.92 -6.67
C ALA A 92 4.33 -16.11 -6.62
N PRO A 93 5.13 -15.33 -7.37
CA PRO A 93 6.58 -15.48 -7.34
C PRO A 93 7.16 -15.28 -5.93
N PRO A 94 8.04 -16.19 -5.46
CA PRO A 94 8.69 -16.04 -4.16
C PRO A 94 9.69 -14.85 -4.19
N PRO A 95 10.07 -14.32 -3.01
CA PRO A 95 11.13 -13.33 -2.94
C PRO A 95 12.46 -13.89 -3.46
N ALA A 96 13.19 -13.10 -4.24
CA ALA A 96 14.57 -13.40 -4.60
C ALA A 96 15.50 -13.32 -3.37
N PRO A 97 16.62 -14.07 -3.35
CA PRO A 97 17.57 -14.06 -2.23
C PRO A 97 18.32 -12.71 -2.10
N ALA A 98 18.42 -11.94 -3.18
CA ALA A 98 19.07 -10.63 -3.19
C ALA A 98 18.51 -9.74 -4.30
N TYR A 99 18.66 -8.42 -4.12
CA TYR A 99 18.23 -7.39 -5.08
C TYR A 99 19.37 -6.42 -5.37
N ARG A 100 19.39 -5.87 -6.59
CA ARG A 100 20.34 -4.80 -6.91
C ARG A 100 19.82 -3.48 -6.37
N VAL A 101 20.66 -2.79 -5.61
CA VAL A 101 20.42 -1.47 -5.05
C VAL A 101 21.71 -0.65 -5.10
N PRO A 102 21.65 0.69 -5.13
CA PRO A 102 22.83 1.52 -4.98
C PRO A 102 23.52 1.27 -3.64
N LYS A 103 24.81 1.60 -3.55
CA LYS A 103 25.53 1.61 -2.29
C LYS A 103 24.97 2.71 -1.38
N VAL A 104 24.66 2.36 -0.14
CA VAL A 104 24.17 3.29 0.90
C VAL A 104 25.11 3.24 2.09
N SER A 105 25.65 4.40 2.49
CA SER A 105 26.56 4.51 3.63
C SER A 105 26.27 5.70 4.54
N ASN A 106 25.23 6.49 4.26
CA ASN A 106 24.82 7.62 5.08
C ASN A 106 23.31 7.86 4.93
N GLN A 107 22.77 8.74 5.80
CA GLN A 107 21.35 9.08 5.84
C GLN A 107 20.84 9.67 4.52
N ALA A 108 21.59 10.57 3.88
CA ALA A 108 21.14 11.18 2.62
C ALA A 108 20.94 10.12 1.53
N GLN A 109 21.90 9.21 1.36
CA GLN A 109 21.80 8.08 0.43
C GLN A 109 20.66 7.11 0.80
N ALA A 110 20.37 6.95 2.09
CA ALA A 110 19.26 6.12 2.56
C ALA A 110 17.90 6.72 2.16
N ARG A 111 17.74 8.04 2.30
CA ARG A 111 16.52 8.75 1.90
C ARG A 111 16.34 8.75 0.38
N GLU A 112 17.42 8.90 -0.38
CA GLU A 112 17.38 8.73 -1.85
C GLU A 112 16.99 7.30 -2.26
N LEU A 113 17.52 6.29 -1.58
CA LEU A 113 17.09 4.90 -1.80
C LEU A 113 15.60 4.72 -1.48
N ALA A 114 15.09 5.31 -0.40
CA ALA A 114 13.67 5.24 -0.07
C ALA A 114 12.78 5.91 -1.14
N ILE A 115 13.21 7.05 -1.69
CA ILE A 115 12.54 7.71 -2.83
C ILE A 115 12.52 6.77 -4.04
N GLN A 116 13.63 6.10 -4.35
CA GLN A 116 13.71 5.14 -5.45
C GLN A 116 12.75 3.96 -5.24
N ILE A 117 12.74 3.37 -4.03
CA ILE A 117 11.85 2.25 -3.66
C ILE A 117 10.39 2.61 -3.92
N GLU A 118 9.92 3.74 -3.38
CA GLU A 118 8.53 4.15 -3.54
C GLU A 118 8.20 4.54 -4.98
N SER A 119 9.16 5.10 -5.72
CA SER A 119 8.99 5.40 -7.16
C SER A 119 8.81 4.12 -7.97
N ASP A 120 9.59 3.07 -7.69
CA ASP A 120 9.48 1.78 -8.38
C ASP A 120 8.16 1.07 -8.04
N CYS A 121 7.74 1.10 -6.77
CA CYS A 121 6.42 0.61 -6.37
C CYS A 121 5.31 1.38 -7.08
N ALA A 122 5.39 2.70 -7.17
CA ALA A 122 4.37 3.52 -7.84
C ALA A 122 4.30 3.19 -9.34
N ALA A 123 5.44 2.99 -10.00
CA ALA A 123 5.48 2.56 -11.40
C ALA A 123 4.85 1.17 -11.59
N ALA A 124 5.15 0.22 -10.70
CA ALA A 124 4.58 -1.13 -10.76
C ALA A 124 3.06 -1.13 -10.57
N TRP A 125 2.53 -0.39 -9.59
CA TRP A 125 1.09 -0.31 -9.36
C TRP A 125 0.35 0.47 -10.45
N ARG A 126 0.97 1.51 -11.00
CA ARG A 126 0.45 2.18 -12.21
C ARG A 126 0.36 1.22 -13.40
N ASN A 127 1.35 0.34 -13.58
CA ASN A 127 1.31 -0.67 -14.62
C ASN A 127 0.10 -1.62 -14.43
N VAL A 128 -0.21 -2.03 -13.20
CA VAL A 128 -1.42 -2.84 -12.92
C VAL A 128 -2.69 -2.09 -13.32
N VAL A 129 -2.81 -0.79 -13.01
CA VAL A 129 -3.96 0.05 -13.41
C VAL A 129 -4.15 0.04 -14.94
N GLY A 130 -3.06 0.09 -15.71
CA GLY A 130 -3.09 0.09 -17.18
C GLY A 130 -3.21 -1.29 -17.83
N SER A 131 -3.08 -2.38 -17.04
CA SER A 131 -2.96 -3.75 -17.55
C SER A 131 -4.22 -4.61 -17.33
N THR A 132 -5.35 -3.98 -16.99
CA THR A 132 -6.60 -4.71 -16.70
C THR A 132 -7.82 -3.90 -17.07
N ASP A 133 -8.90 -4.58 -17.49
CA ASP A 133 -10.25 -4.00 -17.62
C ASP A 133 -11.17 -4.34 -16.45
N ASN A 134 -10.71 -5.15 -15.50
CA ASN A 134 -11.45 -5.46 -14.29
C ASN A 134 -11.50 -4.21 -13.38
N ALA A 135 -12.70 -3.70 -13.13
CA ALA A 135 -12.91 -2.49 -12.35
C ALA A 135 -12.41 -2.60 -10.90
N ASP A 136 -12.52 -3.77 -10.27
CA ASP A 136 -12.13 -3.99 -8.88
C ASP A 136 -10.61 -4.06 -8.74
N LEU A 137 -9.93 -4.78 -9.65
CA LEU A 137 -8.47 -4.78 -9.69
C LEU A 137 -7.92 -3.38 -10.00
N ARG A 138 -8.55 -2.66 -10.95
CA ARG A 138 -8.15 -1.29 -11.29
C ARG A 138 -8.31 -0.35 -10.09
N ARG A 139 -9.43 -0.45 -9.36
CA ARG A 139 -9.68 0.34 -8.14
C ARG A 139 -8.68 0.02 -7.04
N LEU A 140 -8.42 -1.28 -6.79
CA LEU A 140 -7.41 -1.72 -5.83
C LEU A 140 -6.04 -1.14 -6.19
N ALA A 141 -5.59 -1.32 -7.43
CA ALA A 141 -4.28 -0.84 -7.89
C ALA A 141 -4.15 0.69 -7.80
N ALA A 142 -5.22 1.43 -8.10
CA ALA A 142 -5.25 2.89 -7.93
C ALA A 142 -5.14 3.31 -6.45
N GLN A 143 -5.79 2.59 -5.53
CA GLN A 143 -5.64 2.84 -4.09
C GLN A 143 -4.20 2.59 -3.63
N VAL A 144 -3.58 1.48 -4.05
CA VAL A 144 -2.18 1.19 -3.69
C VAL A 144 -1.23 2.24 -4.28
N LEU A 145 -1.47 2.66 -5.52
CA LEU A 145 -0.69 3.72 -6.15
C LEU A 145 -0.75 5.02 -5.34
N LEU A 146 -1.92 5.39 -4.83
CA LEU A 146 -2.08 6.57 -3.98
C LEU A 146 -1.34 6.42 -2.65
N GLU A 147 -1.46 5.27 -1.98
CA GLU A 147 -0.71 4.97 -0.75
C GLU A 147 0.81 5.11 -0.97
N THR A 148 1.30 4.60 -2.11
CA THR A 148 2.71 4.65 -2.49
C THR A 148 3.16 6.07 -2.81
N ALA A 149 2.33 6.85 -3.52
CA ALA A 149 2.60 8.25 -3.79
C ALA A 149 2.70 9.08 -2.49
N ASN A 150 1.86 8.79 -1.49
CA ASN A 150 1.93 9.47 -0.19
C ASN A 150 3.24 9.15 0.55
N ARG A 151 3.72 7.90 0.50
CA ARG A 151 5.03 7.52 1.06
C ARG A 151 6.17 8.22 0.32
N LEU A 152 6.12 8.26 -1.01
CA LEU A 152 7.09 8.97 -1.84
C LEU A 152 7.20 10.45 -1.47
N VAL A 153 6.06 11.15 -1.33
CA VAL A 153 6.02 12.55 -0.90
C VAL A 153 6.65 12.72 0.48
N ARG A 154 6.34 11.83 1.43
CA ARG A 154 6.93 11.88 2.77
C ARG A 154 8.46 11.73 2.74
N TRP A 155 8.98 10.81 1.93
CA TRP A 155 10.44 10.66 1.80
C TRP A 155 11.11 11.84 1.12
N ARG A 156 10.47 12.44 0.12
CA ARG A 156 10.98 13.67 -0.51
C ARG A 156 11.01 14.85 0.47
N GLN A 157 10.02 14.96 1.36
CA GLN A 157 10.04 15.96 2.43
C GLN A 157 11.20 15.73 3.40
N LEU A 158 11.41 14.48 3.85
CA LEU A 158 12.54 14.13 4.73
C LEU A 158 13.90 14.34 4.05
N ALA A 159 14.00 14.07 2.75
CA ALA A 159 15.19 14.33 1.95
C ALA A 159 15.41 15.81 1.63
N LYS A 160 14.41 16.67 1.88
CA LYS A 160 14.38 18.07 1.42
C LYS A 160 14.60 18.18 -0.10
N ALA A 161 14.05 17.22 -0.85
CA ALA A 161 14.16 17.16 -2.30
C ALA A 161 13.27 18.23 -2.98
N ASP A 162 13.73 18.77 -4.11
CA ASP A 162 13.01 19.75 -4.92
C ASP A 162 12.93 19.25 -6.39
N PRO A 163 11.73 19.08 -6.98
CA PRO A 163 10.41 19.28 -6.39
C PRO A 163 9.95 18.11 -5.50
N VAL A 164 9.18 18.42 -4.48
CA VAL A 164 8.59 17.43 -3.57
C VAL A 164 7.59 16.50 -4.29
N THR A 165 7.01 16.95 -5.41
CA THR A 165 6.13 16.14 -6.28
C THR A 165 6.64 16.18 -7.72
N VAL A 166 6.42 15.10 -8.49
CA VAL A 166 6.67 15.08 -9.93
C VAL A 166 5.34 15.07 -10.65
N ALA A 167 5.21 15.86 -11.71
CA ALA A 167 4.01 15.90 -12.54
C ALA A 167 3.73 14.52 -13.16
N PHE A 168 2.46 14.27 -13.45
CA PHE A 168 2.05 13.01 -14.06
C PHE A 168 2.55 12.94 -15.52
N PRO A 169 3.17 11.83 -15.96
CA PRO A 169 3.51 11.60 -17.36
C PRO A 169 2.30 11.86 -18.29
N GLY A 170 2.41 12.82 -19.20
CA GLY A 170 1.33 13.27 -20.09
C GLY A 170 1.25 14.79 -20.26
N GLU A 171 1.95 15.55 -19.41
CA GLU A 171 2.07 17.00 -19.51
C GLU A 171 3.40 17.41 -20.14
N ARG A 172 3.51 17.33 -21.48
CA ARG A 172 4.44 18.14 -22.29
C ARG A 172 3.88 18.31 -23.70
#